data_AF-A0A7L5YP39-F1
#
_entry.id   AF-A0A7L5YP39-F1
#
_cell.length_a   1.000
_cell.length_b   1.000
_cell.length_c   1.000
_cell.angle_alpha   90.00
_cell.angle_beta   90.00
_cell.angle_gamma   90.00
#
_symmetry.space_group_name_H-M   'P 1'
#
loop_
_entity.id
_entity.type
_entity.pdbx_description
1 polymer ?
#
loop_
_entity_poly.entity_id
_entity_poly.type
_entity_poly.pdbx_seq_one_letter_code
_entity_poly.pdbx_strand_id
1 'polypeptide(L)'
;MIPASGRVVVANRQTANATVVDPTAGAVLQTLAAGLMPNGVIVEGGYGYIANFGSDTVTVFDPTTLAVIRTLYGVGHEPAMFASDSASGDVYLTAHGSNQVFMLRAGQVVGHWDGIPEPYGLSFDPASRRLYVANRGAPYGDRDRRVSGFDCRYDLTAQRAVRALGQPRQRPPVHRLRRSGRGVRHPGLAPHHQHPGAAGRGGGSPSTRGWTRSLSRAGTVTR
;
A
#
# COMPACT_ATOMS: atom_id res chain seq x y z
N MET A 1 18.86 -6.92 -5.19
CA MET A 1 20.27 -7.32 -5.42
C MET A 1 20.59 -8.46 -4.46
N ILE A 2 21.40 -9.44 -4.87
CA ILE A 2 21.97 -10.48 -4.02
C ILE A 2 23.27 -9.91 -3.44
N PRO A 3 23.36 -9.60 -2.13
CA PRO A 3 24.51 -8.86 -1.59
C PRO A 3 25.85 -9.55 -1.80
N ALA A 4 25.90 -10.88 -1.66
CA ALA A 4 27.14 -11.65 -1.74
C ALA A 4 27.79 -11.67 -3.15
N SER A 5 27.00 -11.46 -4.21
CA SER A 5 27.48 -11.57 -5.60
C SER A 5 27.29 -10.30 -6.42
N GLY A 6 26.58 -9.29 -5.91
CA GLY A 6 26.20 -8.10 -6.67
C GLY A 6 25.16 -8.35 -7.77
N ARG A 7 24.72 -9.60 -7.98
CA ARG A 7 23.71 -9.97 -8.98
C ARG A 7 22.36 -9.30 -8.69
N VAL A 8 21.61 -8.99 -9.73
CA VAL A 8 20.28 -8.38 -9.62
C VAL A 8 19.22 -9.41 -9.98
N VAL A 9 18.14 -9.49 -9.20
CA VAL A 9 16.99 -10.33 -9.51
C VAL A 9 15.84 -9.41 -9.93
N VAL A 10 15.26 -9.68 -11.09
CA VAL A 10 14.23 -8.86 -11.72
C VAL A 10 12.96 -9.69 -11.87
N ALA A 11 11.86 -9.28 -11.25
CA ALA A 11 10.57 -9.93 -11.46
C ALA A 11 10.00 -9.58 -12.84
N ASN A 12 9.62 -10.61 -13.61
CA ASN A 12 9.02 -10.45 -14.92
C ASN A 12 7.52 -10.69 -14.80
N ARG A 13 6.79 -9.61 -14.51
CA ARG A 13 5.36 -9.65 -14.15
C ARG A 13 4.49 -10.43 -15.15
N GLN A 14 4.77 -10.35 -16.45
CA GLN A 14 3.91 -10.96 -17.47
C GLN A 14 4.23 -12.42 -17.78
N THR A 15 5.40 -12.93 -17.37
CA THR A 15 5.90 -14.25 -17.77
C THR A 15 6.02 -15.23 -16.61
N ALA A 16 5.48 -14.88 -15.42
CA ALA A 16 5.47 -15.73 -14.23
C ALA A 16 6.86 -16.27 -13.85
N ASN A 17 7.89 -15.43 -13.99
CA ASN A 17 9.26 -15.78 -13.65
C ASN A 17 10.05 -14.56 -13.19
N ALA A 18 11.28 -14.77 -12.72
CA ALA A 18 12.24 -13.72 -12.43
C ALA A 18 13.58 -14.02 -13.10
N THR A 19 14.32 -12.99 -13.50
CA THR A 19 15.62 -13.13 -14.14
C THR A 19 16.73 -12.71 -13.19
N VAL A 20 17.78 -13.52 -13.09
CA VAL A 20 19.02 -13.16 -12.40
C VAL A 20 19.99 -12.60 -13.43
N VAL A 21 20.47 -11.38 -13.20
CA VAL A 21 21.30 -10.60 -14.11
C VAL A 21 22.63 -10.29 -13.44
N ASP A 22 23.72 -10.46 -14.18
CA ASP A 22 25.01 -9.83 -13.87
C ASP A 22 24.98 -8.39 -14.39
N PRO A 23 24.89 -7.37 -13.53
CA PRO A 23 24.82 -5.99 -13.96
C PRO A 23 26.15 -5.47 -14.51
N THR A 24 27.28 -6.10 -14.17
CA THR A 24 28.60 -5.70 -14.65
C THR A 24 28.85 -6.22 -16.07
N ALA A 25 28.48 -7.48 -16.32
CA ALA A 25 28.58 -8.07 -17.67
C ALA A 25 27.39 -7.72 -18.57
N GLY A 26 26.28 -7.23 -18.01
CA GLY A 26 25.04 -7.00 -18.75
C GLY A 26 24.37 -8.30 -19.23
N ALA A 27 24.59 -9.40 -18.52
CA ALA A 27 24.21 -10.74 -18.97
C ALA A 27 23.12 -11.35 -18.07
N VAL A 28 22.18 -12.06 -18.69
CA VAL A 28 21.23 -12.93 -17.98
C VAL A 28 21.94 -14.22 -17.60
N LEU A 29 21.94 -14.55 -16.31
CA LEU A 29 22.60 -15.74 -15.78
C LEU A 29 21.62 -16.91 -15.64
N GLN A 30 20.40 -16.63 -15.18
CA GLN A 30 19.41 -17.66 -14.88
C GLN A 30 17.99 -17.09 -14.87
N THR A 31 17.01 -17.92 -15.19
CA THR A 31 15.58 -17.63 -15.00
C THR A 31 15.04 -18.50 -13.87
N LEU A 32 14.38 -17.88 -12.89
CA LEU A 32 13.74 -18.51 -11.75
C LEU A 32 12.24 -18.62 -12.03
N ALA A 33 11.67 -19.81 -11.88
CA ALA A 33 10.23 -19.97 -11.91
C ALA A 33 9.60 -19.20 -10.74
N ALA A 34 8.46 -18.55 -10.99
CA ALA A 34 7.69 -17.83 -9.98
C ALA A 34 6.19 -18.11 -10.15
N GLY A 35 5.36 -17.51 -9.30
CA GLY A 35 3.92 -17.50 -9.50
C GLY A 35 3.49 -16.43 -10.51
N LEU A 36 2.18 -16.26 -10.67
CA LEU A 36 1.61 -15.27 -11.58
C LEU A 36 1.85 -13.84 -11.08
N MET A 37 2.10 -12.95 -12.04
CA MET A 37 2.30 -11.52 -11.80
C MET A 37 3.31 -11.21 -10.69
N PRO A 38 4.55 -11.74 -10.77
CA PRO A 38 5.56 -11.42 -9.77
C PRO A 38 5.82 -9.91 -9.74
N ASN A 39 5.98 -9.37 -8.53
CA ASN A 39 6.02 -7.93 -8.27
C ASN A 39 7.31 -7.54 -7.53
N GLY A 40 7.31 -7.56 -6.20
CA GLY A 40 8.49 -7.29 -5.39
C GLY A 40 9.47 -8.47 -5.34
N VAL A 41 10.76 -8.16 -5.20
CA VAL A 41 11.82 -9.13 -4.93
C VAL A 41 12.73 -8.60 -3.82
N ILE A 42 13.10 -9.43 -2.86
CA ILE A 42 14.09 -9.10 -1.81
C ILE A 42 14.99 -10.30 -1.52
N VAL A 43 16.21 -10.03 -1.07
CA VAL A 43 17.15 -11.04 -0.59
C VAL A 43 17.61 -10.61 0.79
N GLU A 44 17.32 -11.43 1.80
CA GLU A 44 17.59 -11.12 3.20
C GLU A 44 17.66 -12.41 4.03
N GLY A 45 18.50 -12.42 5.08
CA GLY A 45 18.54 -13.52 6.05
C GLY A 45 18.90 -14.89 5.44
N GLY A 46 19.64 -14.90 4.32
CA GLY A 46 20.02 -16.11 3.59
C GLY A 46 18.98 -16.63 2.60
N TYR A 47 17.86 -15.92 2.41
CA TYR A 47 16.79 -16.30 1.49
C TYR A 47 16.48 -15.19 0.50
N GLY A 48 16.09 -15.58 -0.70
CA GLY A 48 15.45 -14.70 -1.67
C GLY A 48 13.94 -14.92 -1.68
N TYR A 49 13.16 -13.85 -1.83
CA TYR A 49 11.70 -13.88 -1.86
C TYR A 49 11.18 -13.12 -3.09
N ILE A 50 10.19 -13.67 -3.77
CA ILE A 50 9.48 -13.04 -4.89
C ILE A 50 7.99 -13.02 -4.53
N ALA A 51 7.39 -11.84 -4.46
CA ALA A 51 5.96 -11.69 -4.22
C ALA A 51 5.20 -11.99 -5.51
N ASN A 52 4.36 -13.03 -5.51
CA ASN A 52 3.57 -13.44 -6.66
C ASN A 52 2.17 -12.83 -6.55
N PHE A 53 2.03 -11.57 -6.98
CA PHE A 53 0.83 -10.77 -6.80
C PHE A 53 -0.43 -11.48 -7.30
N GLY A 54 -0.38 -12.10 -8.48
CA GLY A 54 -1.53 -12.72 -9.12
C GLY A 54 -1.80 -14.16 -8.66
N SER A 55 -0.93 -14.72 -7.82
CA SER A 55 -1.08 -16.09 -7.30
C SER A 55 -1.26 -16.13 -5.79
N ASP A 56 -1.31 -14.99 -5.09
CA ASP A 56 -1.46 -14.93 -3.63
C ASP A 56 -0.41 -15.78 -2.88
N THR A 57 0.82 -15.81 -3.40
CA THR A 57 1.93 -16.63 -2.88
C THR A 57 3.24 -15.85 -2.87
N VAL A 58 4.25 -16.40 -2.21
CA VAL A 58 5.65 -15.94 -2.32
C VAL A 58 6.53 -17.09 -2.76
N THR A 59 7.33 -16.90 -3.80
CA THR A 59 8.39 -17.86 -4.16
C THR A 59 9.62 -17.60 -3.29
N VAL A 60 10.18 -18.64 -2.69
CA VAL A 60 11.41 -18.59 -1.91
C VAL A 60 12.53 -19.29 -2.67
N PHE A 61 13.68 -18.64 -2.80
CA PHE A 61 14.86 -19.18 -3.49
C PHE A 61 16.13 -19.01 -2.65
N ASP A 62 17.14 -19.83 -2.94
CA ASP A 62 18.47 -19.75 -2.36
C ASP A 62 19.28 -18.71 -3.15
N PRO A 63 19.75 -17.62 -2.54
CA PRO A 63 20.47 -16.56 -3.24
C PRO A 63 21.90 -16.95 -3.67
N THR A 64 22.45 -18.03 -3.12
CA THR A 64 23.78 -18.57 -3.46
C THR A 64 23.70 -19.52 -4.64
N THR A 65 22.80 -20.51 -4.56
CA THR A 65 22.65 -21.55 -5.59
C THR A 65 21.66 -21.17 -6.68
N LEU A 66 20.85 -20.13 -6.45
CA LEU A 66 19.75 -19.69 -7.31
C LEU A 66 18.66 -20.75 -7.49
N ALA A 67 18.60 -21.76 -6.62
CA ALA A 67 17.56 -22.77 -6.65
C ALA A 67 16.26 -22.24 -6.00
N VAL A 68 15.11 -22.46 -6.65
CA VAL A 68 13.81 -22.25 -5.99
C VAL A 68 13.64 -23.33 -4.92
N ILE A 69 13.46 -22.90 -3.68
CA ILE A 69 13.38 -23.78 -2.51
C ILE A 69 11.93 -24.25 -2.29
N ARG A 70 10.97 -23.31 -2.33
CA ARG A 70 9.53 -23.57 -2.09
C ARG A 70 8.66 -22.40 -2.49
N THR A 71 7.36 -22.64 -2.55
CA THR A 71 6.31 -21.62 -2.59
C THR A 71 5.67 -21.50 -1.20
N LEU A 72 5.56 -20.28 -0.68
CA LEU A 72 4.83 -19.96 0.53
C LEU A 72 3.39 -19.57 0.20
N TYR A 73 2.47 -20.20 0.92
CA TYR A 73 1.05 -19.92 0.92
C TYR A 73 0.65 -19.23 2.23
N GLY A 74 -0.57 -18.69 2.31
CA GLY A 74 -1.06 -18.03 3.52
C GLY A 74 -0.40 -16.67 3.80
N VAL A 75 0.02 -15.97 2.73
CA VAL A 75 0.64 -14.64 2.76
C VAL A 75 -0.35 -13.51 2.44
N GLY A 76 -1.65 -13.79 2.52
CA GLY A 76 -2.72 -12.89 2.12
C GLY A 76 -2.88 -12.77 0.60
N HIS A 77 -3.82 -11.92 0.21
CA HIS A 77 -4.13 -11.64 -1.20
C HIS A 77 -3.30 -10.47 -1.74
N GLU A 78 -2.88 -10.61 -2.99
CA GLU A 78 -2.13 -9.63 -3.76
C GLU A 78 -0.84 -9.15 -3.05
N PRO A 79 0.09 -10.07 -2.73
CA PRO A 79 1.38 -9.72 -2.15
C PRO A 79 2.16 -8.80 -3.10
N ALA A 80 2.67 -7.68 -2.59
CA ALA A 80 3.18 -6.59 -3.42
C ALA A 80 4.68 -6.32 -3.21
N MET A 81 5.05 -5.65 -2.13
CA MET A 81 6.40 -5.14 -1.89
C MET A 81 6.99 -5.70 -0.60
N PHE A 82 8.31 -5.58 -0.48
CA PHE A 82 9.05 -5.98 0.72
C PHE A 82 9.84 -4.83 1.35
N ALA A 83 10.09 -4.94 2.65
CA ALA A 83 11.18 -4.28 3.38
C ALA A 83 11.86 -5.30 4.29
N SER A 84 13.02 -4.97 4.86
CA SER A 84 13.72 -5.86 5.78
C SER A 84 14.35 -5.16 6.98
N ASP A 85 14.57 -5.95 8.04
CA ASP A 85 15.48 -5.66 9.13
C ASP A 85 16.72 -6.56 9.01
N SER A 86 17.78 -6.05 8.40
CA SER A 86 19.01 -6.84 8.18
C SER A 86 19.73 -7.25 9.48
N ALA A 87 19.42 -6.62 10.62
CA ALA A 87 20.01 -7.01 11.90
C ALA A 87 19.43 -8.34 12.43
N SER A 88 18.18 -8.64 12.09
CA SER A 88 17.48 -9.86 12.50
C SER A 88 17.28 -10.86 11.36
N GLY A 89 17.41 -10.40 10.10
CA GLY A 89 17.07 -11.17 8.91
C GLY A 89 15.56 -11.23 8.64
N ASP A 90 14.78 -10.34 9.26
CA ASP A 90 13.34 -10.27 9.10
C ASP A 90 12.96 -9.58 7.80
N VAL A 91 11.93 -10.10 7.14
CA VAL A 91 11.34 -9.52 5.94
C VAL A 91 9.88 -9.19 6.20
N TYR A 92 9.46 -8.02 5.79
CA TYR A 92 8.07 -7.57 5.86
C TYR A 92 7.49 -7.54 4.45
N LEU A 93 6.27 -8.03 4.29
CA LEU A 93 5.57 -8.15 3.01
C LEU A 93 4.22 -7.44 3.10
N THR A 94 3.93 -6.54 2.16
CA THR A 94 2.57 -5.99 2.02
C THR A 94 1.68 -6.96 1.24
N ALA A 95 0.46 -7.18 1.72
CA ALA A 95 -0.57 -7.93 1.03
C ALA A 95 -1.77 -7.00 0.77
N HIS A 96 -1.77 -6.44 -0.44
CA HIS A 96 -2.65 -5.33 -0.82
C HIS A 96 -4.13 -5.70 -0.72
N GLY A 97 -4.53 -6.81 -1.34
CA GLY A 97 -5.92 -7.22 -1.46
C GLY A 97 -6.52 -7.77 -0.17
N SER A 98 -5.67 -8.09 0.82
CA SER A 98 -6.08 -8.60 2.13
C SER A 98 -5.95 -7.57 3.26
N ASN A 99 -5.49 -6.35 2.98
CA ASN A 99 -5.30 -5.30 3.98
C ASN A 99 -4.36 -5.72 5.13
N GLN A 100 -3.30 -6.44 4.79
CA GLN A 100 -2.39 -7.06 5.74
C GLN A 100 -0.92 -6.73 5.45
N VAL A 101 -0.09 -6.80 6.49
CA VAL A 101 1.37 -6.88 6.36
C VAL A 101 1.83 -8.14 7.05
N PHE A 102 2.59 -8.97 6.35
CA PHE A 102 3.16 -10.19 6.87
C PHE A 102 4.60 -10.00 7.27
N MET A 103 5.05 -10.78 8.24
CA MET A 103 6.44 -10.92 8.60
C MET A 103 6.90 -12.33 8.20
N LEU A 104 8.04 -12.38 7.51
CA LEU A 104 8.71 -13.60 7.10
C LEU A 104 10.09 -13.67 7.77
N ARG A 105 10.48 -14.88 8.17
CA ARG A 105 11.80 -15.18 8.72
C ARG A 105 12.20 -16.59 8.32
N ALA A 106 13.47 -16.77 7.98
CA ALA A 106 14.03 -18.08 7.62
C ALA A 106 13.20 -18.83 6.54
N GLY A 107 12.69 -18.08 5.56
CA GLY A 107 11.89 -18.65 4.48
C GLY A 107 10.49 -19.10 4.88
N GLN A 108 9.92 -18.58 5.98
CA GLN A 108 8.58 -18.94 6.50
C GLN A 108 7.80 -17.69 6.96
N VAL A 109 6.46 -17.77 7.00
CA VAL A 109 5.60 -16.76 7.63
C VAL A 109 5.66 -16.91 9.14
N VAL A 110 5.91 -15.82 9.87
CA VAL A 110 5.97 -15.82 11.35
C VAL A 110 4.84 -15.04 12.02
N GLY A 111 4.15 -14.17 11.28
CA GLY A 111 3.03 -13.39 11.79
C GLY A 111 2.53 -12.36 10.79
N HIS A 112 1.47 -11.64 11.15
CA HIS A 112 0.93 -10.55 10.34
C HIS A 112 0.24 -9.49 11.18
N TRP A 113 -0.03 -8.35 10.55
CA TRP A 113 -0.84 -7.24 11.04
C TRP A 113 -2.03 -7.03 10.11
N ASP A 114 -3.20 -6.80 10.70
CA ASP A 114 -4.46 -6.60 10.00
C ASP A 114 -4.89 -5.12 9.96
N GLY A 115 -5.91 -4.84 9.14
CA GLY A 115 -6.60 -3.55 9.15
C GLY A 115 -5.77 -2.41 8.56
N ILE A 116 -4.78 -2.74 7.75
CA ILE A 116 -3.91 -1.80 7.06
C ILE A 116 -4.56 -1.53 5.70
N PRO A 117 -5.08 -0.33 5.41
CA PRO A 117 -5.89 -0.12 4.21
C PRO A 117 -5.04 -0.12 2.93
N GLU A 118 -5.24 -1.12 2.07
CA GLU A 118 -4.54 -1.33 0.79
C GLU A 118 -3.04 -1.00 0.87
N PRO A 119 -2.27 -1.75 1.67
CA PRO A 119 -0.86 -1.48 1.88
C PRO A 119 -0.09 -1.76 0.60
N TYR A 120 0.86 -0.89 0.26
CA TYR A 120 1.67 -1.10 -0.95
C TYR A 120 3.16 -0.92 -0.69
N GLY A 121 3.66 0.32 -0.71
CA GLY A 121 5.06 0.60 -0.38
C GLY A 121 5.30 0.51 1.13
N LEU A 122 6.46 0.01 1.55
CA LEU A 122 6.84 -0.07 2.96
C LEU A 122 8.34 0.18 3.14
N SER A 123 8.72 0.69 4.30
CA SER A 123 10.12 0.87 4.71
C SER A 123 10.29 0.55 6.19
N PHE A 124 11.44 -0.01 6.53
CA PHE A 124 11.81 -0.29 7.92
C PHE A 124 12.90 0.69 8.37
N ASP A 125 12.69 1.30 9.52
CA ASP A 125 13.70 2.12 10.21
C ASP A 125 14.37 1.27 11.31
N PRO A 126 15.64 0.88 11.15
CA PRO A 126 16.35 0.06 12.13
C PRO A 126 16.61 0.79 13.45
N ALA A 127 16.73 2.12 13.45
CA ALA A 127 17.04 2.88 14.68
C ALA A 127 15.84 2.84 15.65
N SER A 128 14.65 3.11 15.14
CA SER A 128 13.42 3.02 15.94
C SER A 128 12.80 1.62 15.95
N ARG A 129 13.25 0.70 15.09
CA ARG A 129 12.63 -0.59 14.75
C ARG A 129 11.16 -0.45 14.38
N ARG A 130 10.87 0.54 13.54
CA ARG A 130 9.51 0.82 13.07
C ARG A 130 9.35 0.49 11.59
N LEU A 131 8.22 -0.10 11.27
CA LEU A 131 7.78 -0.26 9.89
C LEU A 131 6.82 0.87 9.53
N TYR A 132 7.04 1.50 8.38
CA TYR A 132 6.16 2.51 7.80
C TYR A 132 5.57 1.97 6.50
N VAL A 133 4.27 2.13 6.32
CA VAL A 133 3.53 1.57 5.18
C VAL A 133 2.71 2.66 4.52
N ALA A 134 2.87 2.81 3.21
CA ALA A 134 2.05 3.69 2.38
C ALA A 134 0.76 2.98 1.99
N ASN A 135 -0.37 3.62 2.29
CA ASN A 135 -1.71 3.09 2.12
C ASN A 135 -2.38 3.71 0.88
N ARG A 136 -2.91 2.88 -0.03
CA ARG A 136 -3.60 3.35 -1.25
C ARG A 136 -5.10 3.60 -1.05
N GLY A 137 -5.70 2.87 -0.11
CA GLY A 137 -7.15 2.76 0.04
C GLY A 137 -7.76 3.71 1.06
N ALA A 138 -7.05 4.76 1.48
CA ALA A 138 -7.63 5.74 2.40
C ALA A 138 -8.85 6.40 1.73
N PRO A 139 -10.06 6.35 2.35
CA PRO A 139 -11.25 7.00 1.79
C PRO A 139 -10.96 8.47 1.48
N TYR A 140 -11.50 8.98 0.37
CA TYR A 140 -11.30 10.36 -0.03
C TYR A 140 -11.71 11.32 1.11
N GLY A 141 -10.74 12.05 1.66
CA GLY A 141 -10.95 12.98 2.77
C GLY A 141 -10.33 12.54 4.11
N ASP A 142 -10.00 11.26 4.28
CA ASP A 142 -9.27 10.78 5.47
C ASP A 142 -7.76 10.89 5.26
N ARG A 143 -7.18 12.02 5.65
CA ARG A 143 -5.74 12.28 5.54
C ARG A 143 -4.93 11.46 6.55
N ASP A 144 -5.55 10.99 7.62
CA ASP A 144 -4.87 10.34 8.74
C ASP A 144 -4.55 8.87 8.46
N ARG A 145 -5.17 8.26 7.44
CA ARG A 145 -4.95 6.86 7.05
C ARG A 145 -4.01 6.65 5.87
N ARG A 146 -3.25 7.67 5.44
CA ARG A 146 -2.33 7.53 4.29
C ARG A 146 -1.04 6.77 4.60
N VAL A 147 -0.64 6.75 5.87
CA VAL A 147 0.55 6.02 6.33
C VAL A 147 0.22 5.28 7.62
N SER A 148 0.56 4.00 7.67
CA SER A 148 0.50 3.16 8.87
C SER A 148 1.90 2.96 9.45
N GLY A 149 2.01 2.93 10.78
CA GLY A 149 3.28 2.75 11.49
C GLY A 149 3.17 1.69 12.59
N PHE A 150 4.15 0.80 12.70
CA PHE A 150 4.16 -0.35 13.61
C PHE A 150 5.47 -0.41 14.39
N ASP A 151 5.43 -0.77 15.68
CA ASP A 151 6.64 -1.15 16.43
C ASP A 151 6.82 -2.66 16.33
N CYS A 152 7.81 -3.09 15.55
CA CYS A 152 8.01 -4.51 15.25
C CYS A 152 8.46 -5.33 16.47
N ARG A 153 8.74 -4.71 17.63
CA ARG A 153 9.09 -5.42 18.87
C ARG A 153 7.89 -6.04 19.60
N TYR A 154 6.70 -5.47 19.44
CA TYR A 154 5.55 -5.76 20.32
C TYR A 154 4.29 -6.21 19.59
N ASP A 155 4.24 -6.08 18.27
CA ASP A 155 2.97 -6.01 17.55
C ASP A 155 2.58 -7.29 16.81
N LEU A 156 3.43 -8.33 16.79
CA LEU A 156 3.10 -9.59 16.09
C LEU A 156 1.95 -10.38 16.75
N THR A 157 1.64 -10.10 18.01
CA THR A 157 0.68 -10.88 18.82
C THR A 157 -0.48 -10.03 19.34
N ALA A 158 -0.44 -8.70 19.14
CA ALA A 158 -1.33 -7.80 19.87
C ALA A 158 -2.68 -7.52 19.18
N GLN A 159 -2.84 -7.78 17.88
CA GLN A 159 -4.08 -7.47 17.12
C GLN A 159 -4.65 -6.06 17.43
N ARG A 160 -3.82 -5.10 17.87
CA ARG A 160 -4.29 -3.77 18.26
C ARG A 160 -4.08 -2.85 17.07
N ALA A 161 -5.20 -2.35 16.56
CA ALA A 161 -5.25 -1.46 15.42
C ALA A 161 -4.18 -0.36 15.48
N VAL A 162 -3.51 -0.18 14.35
CA VAL A 162 -2.56 0.87 14.02
C VAL A 162 -2.98 2.21 14.63
N ARG A 163 -2.13 2.81 15.46
CA ARG A 163 -2.25 4.24 15.77
C ARG A 163 -1.63 5.01 14.60
N ALA A 164 -2.45 5.81 13.92
CA ALA A 164 -1.97 6.80 12.95
C ALA A 164 -0.90 7.67 13.62
N LEU A 165 0.29 7.73 13.02
CA LEU A 165 1.35 8.63 13.45
C LEU A 165 0.95 10.04 13.02
N GLY A 166 0.35 10.82 13.92
CA GLY A 166 -0.09 12.17 13.58
C GLY A 166 -0.77 13.00 14.66
N GLN A 167 -1.12 12.47 15.83
CA GLN A 167 -1.74 13.32 16.84
C GLN A 167 -0.68 14.17 17.57
N PRO A 168 -0.72 15.52 17.46
CA PRO A 168 0.03 16.35 18.39
C PRO A 168 -0.47 16.02 19.81
N ARG A 169 0.46 15.88 20.76
CA ARG A 169 0.13 15.76 22.19
C ARG A 169 -0.93 16.83 22.50
N GLN A 170 -2.11 16.42 22.95
CA GLN A 170 -3.10 17.39 23.39
C GLN A 170 -2.45 18.25 24.47
N ARG A 171 -2.31 19.56 24.20
CA ARG A 171 -1.89 20.51 25.22
C ARG A 171 -2.93 20.41 26.35
N PRO A 172 -2.51 20.30 27.62
CA PRO A 172 -3.46 20.29 28.72
C PRO A 172 -4.35 21.55 28.63
N PRO A 173 -5.63 21.46 29.01
CA PRO A 173 -6.57 22.56 28.87
C PRO A 173 -6.03 23.78 29.63
N VAL A 174 -5.79 24.86 28.90
CA VAL A 174 -5.46 26.15 29.50
C VAL A 174 -6.75 26.66 30.13
N HIS A 175 -6.89 26.55 31.45
CA HIS A 175 -7.99 27.20 32.17
C HIS A 175 -7.90 28.71 31.95
N ARG A 176 -8.73 29.24 31.05
CA ARG A 176 -8.86 30.69 30.85
C ARG A 176 -9.63 31.24 32.05
N LEU A 177 -8.91 31.87 32.97
CA LEU A 177 -9.48 32.67 34.06
C LEU A 177 -10.48 33.68 33.47
N ARG A 178 -11.75 33.58 33.87
CA ARG A 178 -12.76 34.61 33.60
C ARG A 178 -12.36 35.88 34.34
N ARG A 179 -11.90 36.91 33.60
CA ARG A 179 -11.90 38.28 34.13
C ARG A 179 -13.32 38.81 34.08
N SER A 180 -13.95 38.93 35.25
CA SER A 180 -15.13 39.76 35.46
C SER A 180 -14.71 41.23 35.42
N GLY A 181 -15.22 42.01 34.46
CA GLY A 181 -14.99 43.46 34.40
C GLY A 181 -16.18 44.14 33.72
N ARG A 182 -16.82 45.04 34.48
CA ARG A 182 -18.05 45.78 34.18
C ARG A 182 -17.93 46.66 32.94
N GLY A 183 -19.07 46.88 32.28
CA GLY A 183 -19.19 47.50 30.96
C GLY A 183 -19.38 49.02 30.94
N VAL A 184 -19.59 49.54 29.72
CA VAL A 184 -20.20 50.84 29.42
C VAL A 184 -20.98 50.69 28.10
N ARG A 185 -22.25 51.12 28.07
CA ARG A 185 -23.12 51.26 26.87
C ARG A 185 -22.99 52.69 26.32
N HIS A 186 -23.11 52.95 25.01
CA HIS A 186 -24.31 53.40 24.26
C HIS A 186 -23.83 53.99 22.90
N PRO A 187 -24.69 54.44 21.95
CA PRO A 187 -25.88 53.81 21.34
C PRO A 187 -25.93 53.94 19.79
N GLY A 188 -26.82 53.17 19.14
CA GLY A 188 -27.69 53.63 18.04
C GLY A 188 -27.20 53.60 16.58
N LEU A 189 -27.75 52.67 15.78
CA LEU A 189 -28.61 52.93 14.60
C LEU A 189 -28.88 51.62 13.83
N ALA A 190 -30.14 51.39 13.47
CA ALA A 190 -30.65 50.30 12.63
C ALA A 190 -31.65 50.90 11.62
N PRO A 191 -32.33 50.10 10.77
CA PRO A 191 -31.86 49.45 9.55
C PRO A 191 -32.64 49.98 8.31
N HIS A 192 -32.24 49.60 7.08
CA HIS A 192 -33.09 49.79 5.89
C HIS A 192 -33.17 48.55 4.98
N HIS A 193 -34.31 48.48 4.30
CA HIS A 193 -35.05 47.36 3.75
C HIS A 193 -34.81 47.09 2.23
N GLN A 194 -35.07 45.83 1.86
CA GLN A 194 -35.82 45.33 0.66
C GLN A 194 -35.20 45.21 -0.78
N HIS A 195 -35.55 44.05 -1.37
CA HIS A 195 -35.49 43.46 -2.74
C HIS A 195 -36.12 44.29 -3.90
N PRO A 196 -36.36 43.81 -5.17
CA PRO A 196 -36.08 42.52 -5.89
C PRO A 196 -35.60 42.63 -7.39
N GLY A 197 -35.33 41.48 -8.04
CA GLY A 197 -35.87 41.18 -9.39
C GLY A 197 -34.92 41.10 -10.61
N ALA A 198 -34.90 39.94 -11.30
CA ALA A 198 -34.94 39.85 -12.78
C ALA A 198 -35.12 38.40 -13.24
N ALA A 199 -36.24 38.16 -13.93
CA ALA A 199 -36.50 36.97 -14.74
C ALA A 199 -36.13 37.28 -16.21
N GLY A 200 -35.67 36.27 -16.95
CA GLY A 200 -35.49 36.34 -18.41
C GLY A 200 -35.45 34.94 -19.01
N ARG A 201 -36.54 34.57 -19.71
CA ARG A 201 -36.70 33.33 -20.48
C ARG A 201 -36.22 33.53 -21.93
N GLY A 202 -35.80 32.42 -22.55
CA GLY A 202 -35.65 32.21 -23.99
C GLY A 202 -34.51 31.22 -24.22
N GLY A 203 -34.67 30.00 -24.74
CA GLY A 203 -35.62 29.48 -25.71
C GLY A 203 -34.80 28.97 -26.91
N GLY A 204 -34.69 27.65 -27.08
CA GLY A 204 -34.06 27.05 -28.27
C GLY A 204 -33.34 25.73 -28.05
N SER A 205 -34.02 24.62 -28.30
CA SER A 205 -33.46 23.33 -28.79
C SER A 205 -33.91 23.17 -30.26
N PRO A 206 -33.41 22.24 -31.11
CA PRO A 206 -32.80 20.94 -30.76
C PRO A 206 -31.72 20.36 -31.73
N SER A 207 -31.29 19.13 -31.39
CA SER A 207 -30.69 18.07 -32.24
C SER A 207 -29.17 18.11 -32.44
N THR A 208 -28.41 17.02 -32.26
CA THR A 208 -28.52 15.73 -32.96
C THR A 208 -27.82 14.57 -32.23
N ARG A 209 -28.39 13.36 -32.37
CA ARG A 209 -27.80 11.99 -32.54
C ARG A 209 -26.65 11.58 -31.59
N GLY A 210 -26.74 10.55 -30.74
CA GLY A 210 -27.41 9.26 -30.89
C GLY A 210 -26.45 8.24 -31.52
N TRP A 211 -25.75 7.45 -30.70
CA TRP A 211 -25.18 6.15 -31.11
C TRP A 211 -25.33 5.13 -29.97
N THR A 212 -26.13 4.11 -30.27
CA THR A 212 -26.46 2.93 -29.47
C THR A 212 -25.45 1.81 -29.68
N ARG A 213 -25.29 0.99 -28.63
CA ARG A 213 -24.62 -0.33 -28.63
C ARG A 213 -25.29 -1.30 -29.62
N SER A 214 -24.51 -2.23 -30.16
CA SER A 214 -25.02 -3.56 -30.52
C SER A 214 -24.00 -4.66 -30.20
N LEU A 215 -24.53 -5.77 -29.70
CA LEU A 215 -23.90 -7.07 -29.45
C LEU A 215 -24.71 -8.10 -30.27
N SER A 216 -24.04 -8.96 -31.05
CA SER A 216 -24.49 -10.34 -31.40
C SER A 216 -23.31 -11.03 -32.12
N ARG A 217 -22.76 -12.17 -31.67
CA ARG A 217 -23.21 -13.57 -31.50
C ARG A 217 -22.78 -14.46 -32.70
N ALA A 218 -21.90 -15.40 -32.36
CA ALA A 218 -21.58 -16.72 -32.90
C ALA A 218 -22.01 -17.17 -34.32
N GLY A 219 -21.06 -17.83 -35.01
CA GLY A 219 -21.33 -18.77 -36.11
C GLY A 219 -20.24 -19.84 -36.17
N THR A 220 -20.63 -21.09 -35.97
CA THR A 220 -19.84 -22.33 -36.18
C THR A 220 -20.04 -22.80 -37.62
N VAL A 221 -19.01 -23.34 -38.27
CA VAL A 221 -19.13 -24.06 -39.55
C VAL A 221 -18.43 -25.41 -39.43
N THR A 222 -19.19 -26.47 -39.68
CA THR A 222 -18.71 -27.83 -39.95
C THR A 222 -18.95 -28.15 -41.42
N ARG A 223 -18.12 -29.02 -41.99
CA ARG A 223 -18.45 -29.87 -43.12
C ARG A 223 -18.13 -31.31 -42.74
#